data_AF-A0AAW3PUF9-F1
#
_entry.id   AF-A0AAW3PUF9-F1
#
_cell.length_a   1.000
_cell.length_b   1.000
_cell.length_c   1.000
_cell.angle_alpha   90.00
_cell.angle_beta   90.00
_cell.angle_gamma   90.00
#
_symmetry.space_group_name_H-M   'P 1'
#
loop_
_entity.id
_entity.type
_entity.pdbx_description
1 polymer ?
#
loop_
_entity_poly.entity_id
_entity_poly.type
_entity_poly.pdbx_seq_one_letter_code
_entity_poly.pdbx_strand_id
1 'polypeptide(L)'
;MNPGLARDSTPPLDFDHFLASLKDSESAAPIVSARRFAAALHIDMQTLARLAHVHRNTISRLPGAESVQKYLRDALRVIRAATDISGDIRSTLFWYRNEPLPTFGYKTAEELISEGRTEDLLRYITSLEASASG
;
A
#
# COMPACT_ATOMS: atom_id res chain seq x y z
N MET A 1 -10.06 16.67 -43.21
CA MET A 1 -10.77 15.92 -42.16
C MET A 1 -9.73 15.31 -41.24
N ASN A 2 -9.58 15.80 -40.02
CA ASN A 2 -8.73 15.18 -39.00
C ASN A 2 -9.61 14.22 -38.18
N PRO A 3 -9.41 12.90 -38.24
CA PRO A 3 -10.00 12.01 -37.25
C PRO A 3 -9.21 12.14 -35.94
N GLY A 4 -9.93 12.53 -34.89
CA GLY A 4 -9.38 12.83 -33.57
C GLY A 4 -8.97 11.60 -32.76
N LEU A 5 -8.10 11.89 -31.78
CA LEU A 5 -8.01 11.27 -30.46
C LEU A 5 -8.41 9.78 -30.35
N ALA A 6 -7.47 8.89 -30.68
CA ALA A 6 -7.33 7.68 -29.89
C ALA A 6 -6.46 8.04 -28.68
N ARG A 7 -7.11 8.51 -27.61
CA ARG A 7 -6.51 8.52 -26.29
C ARG A 7 -6.29 7.06 -25.91
N ASP A 8 -5.06 6.59 -26.00
CA ASP A 8 -4.58 5.45 -25.22
C ASP A 8 -4.55 5.87 -23.73
N SER A 9 -5.74 6.14 -23.17
CA SER A 9 -5.92 6.28 -21.74
C SER A 9 -6.02 4.87 -21.19
N THR A 10 -4.86 4.24 -21.01
CA THR A 10 -4.76 3.22 -19.96
C THR A 10 -5.37 3.90 -18.72
N PRO A 11 -6.46 3.38 -18.12
CA PRO A 11 -7.02 4.03 -16.95
C PRO A 11 -5.87 4.22 -15.96
N PRO A 12 -5.70 5.42 -15.36
CA PRO A 12 -4.82 5.52 -14.20
C PRO A 12 -5.24 4.39 -13.26
N LEU A 13 -4.26 3.65 -12.76
CA LEU A 13 -4.56 2.63 -11.77
C LEU A 13 -5.04 3.40 -10.53
N ASP A 14 -6.34 3.61 -10.42
CA ASP A 14 -6.91 4.30 -9.28
C ASP A 14 -6.87 3.38 -8.06
N PHE A 15 -6.83 3.97 -6.87
CA PHE A 15 -6.72 3.22 -5.63
C PHE A 15 -7.82 2.15 -5.48
N ASP A 16 -9.05 2.44 -5.91
CA ASP A 16 -10.16 1.50 -5.81
C ASP A 16 -9.96 0.24 -6.67
N HIS A 17 -9.40 0.39 -7.87
CA HIS A 17 -9.06 -0.76 -8.71
C HIS A 17 -7.91 -1.56 -8.10
N PHE A 18 -6.90 -0.87 -7.57
CA PHE A 18 -5.81 -1.51 -6.83
C PHE A 18 -6.36 -2.30 -5.63
N LEU A 19 -7.19 -1.71 -4.77
CA LEU A 19 -7.79 -2.37 -3.62
C LEU A 19 -8.64 -3.58 -4.03
N ALA A 20 -9.46 -3.45 -5.08
CA ALA A 20 -10.26 -4.55 -5.62
C ALA A 20 -9.39 -5.72 -6.09
N SER A 21 -8.23 -5.42 -6.72
CA SER A 21 -7.29 -6.45 -7.16
C SER A 21 -6.71 -7.28 -6.01
N LEU A 22 -6.60 -6.70 -4.80
CA LEU A 22 -6.03 -7.35 -3.63
C LEU A 22 -6.98 -8.28 -2.89
N LYS A 23 -8.29 -8.21 -3.16
CA LYS A 23 -9.28 -9.07 -2.51
C LYS A 23 -8.99 -10.53 -2.80
N ASP A 24 -9.00 -11.37 -1.77
CA ASP A 24 -8.92 -12.82 -1.99
C ASP A 24 -10.26 -13.35 -2.51
N SER A 25 -10.32 -13.65 -3.80
CA SER A 25 -11.54 -14.14 -4.46
C SER A 25 -11.91 -15.57 -4.03
N GLU A 26 -10.97 -16.32 -3.46
CA GLU A 26 -11.17 -17.71 -3.03
C GLU A 26 -11.58 -17.81 -1.55
N SER A 27 -11.49 -16.69 -0.81
CA SER A 27 -11.92 -16.61 0.59
C SER A 27 -13.34 -16.08 0.71
N ALA A 28 -14.16 -16.75 1.53
CA ALA A 28 -15.47 -16.22 1.93
C ALA A 28 -15.35 -15.03 2.89
N ALA A 29 -14.20 -14.87 3.56
CA ALA A 29 -13.95 -13.78 4.48
C ALA A 29 -13.45 -12.53 3.73
N PRO A 30 -13.75 -11.31 4.21
CA PRO A 30 -13.30 -10.06 3.61
C PRO A 30 -11.81 -9.79 3.95
N ILE A 31 -10.91 -10.65 3.48
CA ILE A 31 -9.48 -10.58 3.74
C ILE A 31 -8.71 -10.01 2.54
N VAL A 32 -7.59 -9.36 2.85
CA VAL A 32 -6.61 -8.92 1.85
C VAL A 32 -5.69 -10.09 1.53
N SER A 33 -5.50 -10.40 0.24
CA SER A 33 -4.61 -11.47 -0.19
C SER A 33 -3.15 -11.03 -0.05
N ALA A 34 -2.45 -11.62 0.91
CA ALA A 34 -1.02 -11.38 1.14
C ALA A 34 -0.17 -11.61 -0.13
N ARG A 35 -0.52 -12.65 -0.92
CA ARG A 35 0.18 -12.96 -2.17
C ARG A 35 0.02 -11.86 -3.21
N ARG A 36 -1.21 -11.36 -3.40
CA ARG A 36 -1.47 -10.28 -4.38
C ARG A 36 -0.84 -8.97 -3.93
N PHE A 37 -0.86 -8.69 -2.63
CA PHE A 37 -0.19 -7.52 -2.06
C PHE A 37 1.33 -7.55 -2.27
N ALA A 38 1.97 -8.68 -1.96
CA ALA A 38 3.40 -8.86 -2.20
C ALA A 38 3.79 -8.75 -3.68
N ALA A 39 2.97 -9.33 -4.56
CA ALA A 39 3.17 -9.19 -6.01
C ALA A 39 3.10 -7.74 -6.47
N ALA A 40 2.13 -6.96 -5.97
CA ALA A 40 1.99 -5.55 -6.34
C ALA A 40 3.16 -4.67 -5.85
N LEU A 41 3.77 -5.01 -4.71
CA LEU A 41 4.97 -4.34 -4.21
C LEU A 41 6.28 -4.89 -4.80
N HIS A 42 6.21 -5.93 -5.64
CA HIS A 42 7.38 -6.66 -6.14
C HIS A 42 8.29 -7.16 -4.99
N ILE A 43 7.68 -7.73 -3.95
CA ILE A 43 8.39 -8.40 -2.84
C ILE A 43 8.00 -9.87 -2.77
N ASP A 44 8.90 -10.65 -2.18
CA ASP A 44 8.64 -12.05 -1.88
C ASP A 44 7.89 -12.22 -0.55
N MET A 45 7.37 -13.43 -0.32
CA MET A 45 6.59 -13.74 0.89
C MET A 45 7.40 -13.77 2.18
N GLN A 46 8.70 -14.04 2.11
CA GLN A 46 9.59 -13.97 3.26
C GLN A 46 9.80 -12.52 3.70
N THR A 47 9.89 -11.60 2.74
CA THR A 47 9.93 -10.15 3.01
C THR A 47 8.64 -9.66 3.65
N LEU A 48 7.47 -10.02 3.10
CA LEU A 48 6.19 -9.66 3.72
C LEU A 48 6.03 -10.23 5.13
N ALA A 49 6.45 -11.48 5.36
CA ALA A 49 6.41 -12.11 6.67
C ALA A 49 7.22 -11.34 7.72
N ARG A 50 8.41 -10.88 7.34
CA ARG A 50 9.27 -10.05 8.20
C ARG A 50 8.62 -8.70 8.52
N LEU A 51 7.99 -8.06 7.53
CA LEU A 51 7.30 -6.77 7.74
C LEU A 51 6.06 -6.90 8.64
N ALA A 52 5.36 -8.02 8.55
CA ALA A 52 4.19 -8.31 9.40
C ALA A 52 4.57 -8.98 10.74
N HIS A 53 5.86 -9.14 11.05
CA HIS A 53 6.37 -9.83 12.26
C HIS A 53 5.79 -11.22 12.48
N VAL A 54 5.64 -12.00 11.41
CA VAL A 54 5.17 -13.39 11.46
C VAL A 54 6.14 -14.34 10.80
N HIS A 55 5.98 -15.63 11.11
CA HIS A 55 6.64 -16.68 10.35
C HIS A 55 5.98 -16.83 8.96
N ARG A 56 6.76 -17.09 7.90
CA ARG A 56 6.23 -17.26 6.53
C ARG A 56 5.11 -18.30 6.45
N ASN A 57 5.24 -19.38 7.24
CA ASN A 57 4.25 -20.46 7.27
C ASN A 57 2.89 -19.99 7.79
N THR A 58 2.86 -18.96 8.64
CA THR A 58 1.61 -18.36 9.13
C THR A 58 0.85 -17.70 7.98
N ILE A 59 1.54 -17.00 7.07
CA ILE A 59 0.91 -16.39 5.90
C ILE A 59 0.26 -17.44 5.00
N SER A 60 0.94 -18.56 4.75
CA SER A 60 0.42 -19.61 3.87
C SER A 60 -0.69 -20.44 4.51
N ARG A 61 -0.62 -20.72 5.82
CA ARG A 61 -1.57 -21.59 6.52
C ARG A 61 -2.77 -20.85 7.08
N LEU A 62 -2.59 -19.59 7.44
CA LEU A 62 -3.63 -18.75 8.04
C LEU A 62 -3.59 -17.34 7.41
N PRO A 63 -4.07 -17.19 6.16
CA PRO A 63 -4.07 -15.89 5.48
C PRO A 63 -4.84 -14.80 6.25
N GLY A 64 -5.85 -15.21 7.02
CA GLY A 64 -6.65 -14.33 7.89
C GLY A 64 -6.02 -14.04 9.26
N ALA A 65 -4.77 -14.41 9.51
CA ALA A 65 -4.09 -14.11 10.77
C ALA A 65 -4.14 -12.61 11.07
N GLU A 66 -4.50 -12.25 12.31
CA GLU A 66 -4.77 -10.87 12.68
C GLU A 66 -3.56 -9.94 12.45
N SER A 67 -2.34 -10.39 12.79
CA SER A 67 -1.11 -9.62 12.57
C SER A 67 -0.84 -9.33 11.09
N VAL A 68 -1.03 -10.34 10.23
CA VAL A 68 -0.88 -10.19 8.77
C VAL A 68 -1.92 -9.22 8.23
N GLN A 69 -3.18 -9.43 8.57
CA GLN A 69 -4.26 -8.57 8.09
C GLN A 69 -4.16 -7.16 8.67
N LYS A 70 -3.65 -6.97 9.89
CA LYS A 70 -3.36 -5.67 10.47
C LYS A 70 -2.31 -4.93 9.65
N TYR A 71 -1.16 -5.56 9.39
CA TYR A 71 -0.11 -4.96 8.56
C TYR A 71 -0.64 -4.57 7.17
N LEU A 72 -1.37 -5.46 6.51
CA LEU A 72 -1.94 -5.21 5.19
C LEU A 72 -2.92 -4.03 5.20
N ARG A 73 -3.80 -3.94 6.20
CA ARG A 73 -4.74 -2.82 6.35
C ARG A 73 -4.03 -1.51 6.65
N ASP A 74 -3.02 -1.53 7.51
CA ASP A 74 -2.24 -0.34 7.84
C ASP A 74 -1.49 0.21 6.61
N ALA A 75 -0.89 -0.69 5.81
CA ALA A 75 -0.28 -0.33 4.53
C ALA A 75 -1.29 0.28 3.56
N LEU A 76 -2.48 -0.31 3.44
CA LEU A 76 -3.53 0.22 2.56
C LEU A 76 -4.05 1.60 3.00
N ARG A 77 -4.15 1.86 4.31
CA ARG A 77 -4.53 3.18 4.84
C ARG A 77 -3.52 4.26 4.44
N VAL A 78 -2.22 3.95 4.58
CA VAL A 78 -1.14 4.88 4.23
C VAL A 78 -1.06 5.09 2.71
N ILE A 79 -1.15 4.01 1.92
CA ILE A 79 -1.16 4.09 0.46
C ILE A 79 -2.35 4.94 0.01
N ARG A 80 -3.56 4.74 0.58
CA ARG A 80 -4.72 5.56 0.25
C ARG A 80 -4.47 7.04 0.48
N ALA A 81 -4.05 7.41 1.70
CA ALA A 81 -3.82 8.79 2.06
C ALA A 81 -2.75 9.44 1.18
N ALA A 82 -1.67 8.72 0.87
CA ALA A 82 -0.62 9.24 -0.02
C ALA A 82 -1.07 9.32 -1.48
N THR A 83 -1.95 8.42 -1.95
CA THR A 83 -2.53 8.49 -3.31
C THR A 83 -3.54 9.62 -3.44
N ASP A 84 -4.29 9.95 -2.39
CA ASP A 84 -5.20 11.11 -2.40
C ASP A 84 -4.42 12.42 -2.62
N ILE A 85 -3.16 12.50 -2.16
CA ILE A 85 -2.26 13.64 -2.41
C ILE A 85 -1.57 13.57 -3.78
N SER A 86 -1.01 12.41 -4.14
CA SER A 86 -0.20 12.27 -5.36
C SER A 86 -1.04 12.22 -6.64
N GLY A 87 -2.29 11.75 -6.55
CA GLY A 87 -3.15 11.44 -7.68
C GLY A 87 -2.72 10.21 -8.51
N ASP A 88 -1.68 9.48 -8.11
CA ASP A 88 -1.17 8.32 -8.84
C ASP A 88 -0.68 7.20 -7.92
N ILE A 89 -1.30 6.02 -8.03
CA ILE A 89 -0.95 4.87 -7.20
C ILE A 89 0.48 4.39 -7.46
N ARG A 90 0.98 4.47 -8.71
CA ARG A 90 2.30 3.90 -9.05
C ARG A 90 3.40 4.70 -8.36
N SER A 91 3.30 6.03 -8.45
CA SER A 91 4.14 6.97 -7.72
C SER A 91 4.04 6.75 -6.22
N THR A 92 2.83 6.54 -5.68
CA THR A 92 2.65 6.25 -4.24
C THR A 92 3.32 4.95 -3.82
N LEU A 93 3.19 3.86 -4.58
CA LEU A 93 3.84 2.58 -4.26
C LEU A 93 5.37 2.69 -4.34
N PHE A 94 5.88 3.50 -5.28
CA PHE A 94 7.30 3.80 -5.35
C PHE A 94 7.79 4.56 -4.12
N TRP A 95 7.10 5.66 -3.76
CA TRP A 95 7.36 6.44 -2.54
C TRP A 95 7.33 5.56 -1.29
N TYR A 96 6.28 4.75 -1.16
CA TYR A 96 6.03 3.90 0.01
C TYR A 96 7.22 2.98 0.34
N ARG A 97 7.88 2.46 -0.70
CA ARG A 97 8.99 1.49 -0.57
C ARG A 97 10.37 2.11 -0.61
N ASN A 98 10.54 3.24 -1.29
CA ASN A 98 11.87 3.71 -1.67
C ASN A 98 12.21 5.09 -1.10
N GLU A 99 11.23 5.89 -0.69
CA GLU A 99 11.51 7.26 -0.26
C GLU A 99 11.77 7.32 1.25
N PRO A 100 13.01 7.60 1.68
CA PRO A 100 13.32 7.77 3.09
C PRO A 100 12.75 9.11 3.59
N LEU A 101 12.04 9.07 4.71
CA LEU A 101 11.40 10.25 5.29
C LEU A 101 12.31 10.88 6.36
N PRO A 102 12.86 12.10 6.14
CA PRO A 102 13.80 12.70 7.08
C PRO A 102 13.23 12.90 8.49
N THR A 103 11.96 13.28 8.59
CA THR A 103 11.22 13.45 9.86
C THR A 103 11.20 12.17 10.71
N PHE A 104 11.37 11.01 10.07
CA PHE A 104 11.35 9.70 10.72
C PHE A 104 12.73 9.05 10.80
N GLY A 105 13.80 9.84 10.70
CA GLY A 105 15.17 9.33 10.73
C GLY A 105 15.53 8.56 9.46
N TYR A 106 15.03 9.03 8.31
CA TYR A 106 15.28 8.44 6.98
C TYR A 106 14.72 7.02 6.79
N LYS A 107 13.72 6.63 7.58
CA LYS A 107 12.97 5.39 7.35
C LYS A 107 11.93 5.58 6.24
N THR A 108 11.69 4.52 5.50
CA THR A 108 10.62 4.44 4.51
C THR A 108 9.25 4.26 5.18
N ALA A 109 8.18 4.53 4.44
CA ALA A 109 6.83 4.29 4.92
C ALA A 109 6.61 2.80 5.25
N GLU A 110 7.14 1.89 4.43
CA GLU A 110 7.10 0.44 4.66
C GLU A 110 7.70 0.04 6.03
N GLU A 111 8.86 0.60 6.37
CA GLU A 111 9.53 0.36 7.65
C GLU A 111 8.73 0.92 8.83
N LEU A 112 8.17 2.12 8.70
CA LEU A 112 7.38 2.74 9.76
C LEU A 112 6.13 1.93 10.11
N ILE A 113 5.46 1.37 9.11
CA ILE A 113 4.30 0.50 9.34
C ILE A 113 4.71 -0.80 10.02
N SER A 114 5.81 -1.40 9.58
CA SER A 114 6.40 -2.57 10.26
C SER A 114 6.71 -2.27 11.73
N GLU A 115 7.19 -1.08 12.06
CA GLU A 115 7.48 -0.64 13.44
C GLU A 115 6.22 -0.24 14.24
N GLY A 116 5.02 -0.35 13.67
CA GLY A 116 3.77 0.02 14.34
C GLY A 116 3.52 1.52 14.42
N ARG A 117 4.26 2.33 13.65
CA ARG A 117 4.17 3.80 13.63
C ARG A 117 3.21 4.35 12.56
N THR A 118 2.23 3.56 12.14
CA THR A 118 1.24 3.91 11.12
C THR A 118 0.53 5.23 11.41
N GLU A 119 0.10 5.46 12.65
CA GLU A 119 -0.65 6.67 13.01
C GLU A 119 0.21 7.94 12.95
N ASP A 120 1.50 7.85 13.29
CA ASP A 120 2.43 8.97 13.13
C ASP A 120 2.63 9.32 11.66
N LEU A 121 2.76 8.29 10.82
CA LEU A 121 2.92 8.46 9.38
C LEU A 121 1.67 9.05 8.73
N LEU A 122 0.47 8.59 9.11
CA LEU A 122 -0.79 9.17 8.62
C LEU A 122 -0.91 10.65 9.02
N ARG A 123 -0.59 11.00 10.28
CA ARG A 123 -0.60 12.40 10.73
C ARG A 123 0.36 13.26 9.90
N TYR A 124 1.55 12.73 9.59
CA TYR A 124 2.51 13.41 8.71
C TYR A 124 1.93 13.63 7.30
N ILE A 125 1.38 12.61 6.67
CA ILE A 125 0.79 12.70 5.32
C ILE A 125 -0.35 13.74 5.29
N THR A 126 -1.28 13.68 6.24
CA THR A 126 -2.39 14.66 6.33
C THR A 126 -1.88 16.09 6.55
N SER A 127 -0.77 16.28 7.26
CA SER A 127 -0.17 17.62 7.42
C SER A 127 0.41 18.19 6.12
N LEU A 128 0.84 17.32 5.20
CA LEU A 128 1.29 17.73 3.86
C LEU A 128 0.13 18.17 2.98
N GLU A 129 -0.99 17.44 3.01
CA GLU A 129 -2.23 17.79 2.29
C GLU A 129 -2.74 19.18 2.70
N ALA A 130 -2.76 19.45 4.01
CA ALA A 130 -3.20 20.73 4.56
C ALA A 130 -2.28 21.90 4.14
N SER A 131 -0.98 21.63 3.97
CA SER A 131 -0.01 22.64 3.52
C SER A 131 -0.07 22.90 2.01
N ALA A 132 -0.50 21.93 1.20
CA ALA A 132 -0.63 22.07 -0.24
C ALA A 132 -1.93 22.76 -0.69
N SER A 133 -2.92 22.84 0.20
CA SER A 133 -4.26 23.40 -0.09
C SER A 133 -4.46 24.84 0.42
N GLY A 134 -3.46 25.45 1.04
CA GLY A 134 -3.49 26.83 1.59
C GLY A 134 -2.58 27.78 0.85
#